data_AF-A0A7C3Y9V5-F1
#
_entry.id   AF-A0A7C3Y9V5-F1
#
_cell.length_a   1.000
_cell.length_b   1.000
_cell.length_c   1.000
_cell.angle_alpha   90.00
_cell.angle_beta   90.00
_cell.angle_gamma   90.00
#
_symmetry.space_group_name_H-M   'P 1'
#
loop_
_entity.id
_entity.type
_entity.pdbx_description
1 polymer ?
#
loop_
_entity_poly.entity_id
_entity_poly.type
_entity_poly.pdbx_seq_one_letter_code
_entity_poly.pdbx_strand_id
1 'polypeptide(L)'
;MRKGFTLVETIVVIFVFSILMEGITMAILSLYRTHTYEWQQSLAVEEAKRGVETMVREIREARQGEDGSYPIELAGDKEFIFYSDIDGDGKTERVRYFLGEIDTKTYIQECQSSQRGGSCSVSFSNFLNGNLKKAEVKISVQGDLGASNEYIDIYLDGKNLTTICKSGCTDCPGSWQGTQVFDVTSNASDNLLNFSAQASSAVDPSCPFSFKVKFELTITQEIQGQELKKGVIKATGFPPNYLKENEEIFVLSSYVRNSPPIFEYYDGNGNKIEEYPARLKDTKVMKIFLVVNVDPQRPPTEYQLESFVFLRNLK
;
A
#
# COMPACT_ATOMS: atom_id res chain seq x y z
N MET A 1 27.67 70.88 -13.63
CA MET A 1 26.68 70.34 -14.58
C MET A 1 26.81 68.82 -14.59
N ARG A 2 25.78 68.08 -14.18
CA ARG A 2 25.77 66.62 -14.30
C ARG A 2 25.59 66.30 -15.79
N LYS A 3 26.57 65.65 -16.41
CA LYS A 3 26.44 65.17 -17.80
C LYS A 3 25.35 64.08 -17.81
N GLY A 4 24.29 64.29 -18.58
CA GLY A 4 23.22 63.30 -18.77
C GLY A 4 23.62 62.26 -19.81
N PHE A 5 22.98 61.09 -19.76
CA PHE A 5 23.15 60.01 -20.74
C PHE A 5 22.64 60.42 -22.12
N THR A 6 23.36 60.02 -23.17
CA THR A 6 22.89 60.20 -24.56
C THR A 6 21.88 59.10 -24.93
N LEU A 7 20.97 59.38 -25.86
CA LEU A 7 19.94 58.41 -26.28
C LEU A 7 20.55 57.10 -26.82
N VAL A 8 21.69 57.20 -27.50
CA VAL A 8 22.45 56.03 -28.01
C VAL A 8 23.01 55.21 -26.86
N GLU A 9 23.57 55.85 -25.84
CA GLU A 9 24.12 55.18 -24.67
C GLU A 9 23.04 54.42 -23.89
N THR A 10 21.84 55.00 -23.73
CA THR A 10 20.71 54.31 -23.09
C THR A 10 20.28 53.06 -23.87
N ILE A 11 20.24 53.11 -25.20
CA ILE A 11 19.88 51.94 -26.04
C ILE A 11 20.92 50.83 -25.89
N VAL A 12 22.21 51.17 -25.91
CA VAL A 12 23.30 50.20 -25.72
C VAL A 12 23.23 49.55 -24.33
N VAL A 13 22.98 50.34 -23.29
CA VAL A 13 22.84 49.83 -21.91
C VAL A 13 21.66 48.87 -21.78
N ILE A 14 20.50 49.21 -22.34
CA ILE A 14 19.32 48.32 -22.32
C ILE A 14 19.62 47.02 -23.07
N PHE A 15 20.24 47.08 -24.23
CA PHE A 15 20.58 45.90 -25.02
C PHE A 15 21.52 44.94 -24.26
N VAL A 16 22.61 45.48 -23.69
CA VAL A 16 23.55 44.69 -22.89
C VAL A 16 22.88 44.13 -21.63
N PHE A 17 22.05 44.93 -20.96
CA PHE A 17 21.32 44.50 -19.76
C PHE A 17 20.34 43.36 -20.06
N SER A 18 19.60 43.43 -21.17
CA SER A 18 18.68 42.37 -21.58
C SER A 18 19.40 41.05 -21.86
N ILE A 19 20.52 41.08 -22.58
CA ILE A 19 21.34 39.87 -22.83
C ILE A 19 21.86 39.26 -21.53
N LEU A 20 22.34 40.11 -20.61
CA LEU A 20 22.80 39.66 -19.30
C LEU A 20 21.66 39.03 -18.49
N MET A 21 20.47 39.66 -18.47
CA MET A 21 19.33 39.14 -17.73
C MET A 21 18.78 37.84 -18.33
N GLU A 22 18.79 37.68 -19.65
CA GLU A 22 18.45 36.42 -20.31
C GLU A 22 19.45 35.31 -19.95
N GLY A 23 20.75 35.60 -20.00
CA GLY A 23 21.79 34.65 -19.61
C GLY A 23 21.67 34.21 -18.15
N ILE A 24 21.42 35.15 -17.24
CA ILE A 24 21.20 34.86 -15.81
C ILE A 24 19.93 34.03 -15.63
N THR A 25 18.83 34.39 -16.28
CA THR A 25 17.55 33.66 -16.17
C THR A 25 17.71 32.24 -16.70
N MET A 26 18.41 32.04 -17.83
CA MET A 26 18.70 30.73 -18.40
C MET A 26 19.57 29.88 -17.46
N ALA A 27 20.61 30.47 -16.85
CA ALA A 27 21.45 29.79 -15.87
C ALA A 27 20.66 29.39 -14.62
N ILE A 28 19.81 30.28 -14.09
CA ILE A 28 18.93 30.00 -12.96
C ILE A 28 17.99 28.84 -13.29
N LEU A 29 17.26 28.90 -14.41
CA LEU A 29 16.35 27.82 -14.82
C LEU A 29 17.08 26.49 -15.04
N SER A 30 18.32 26.54 -15.56
CA SER A 30 19.16 25.35 -15.72
C SER A 30 19.52 24.73 -14.36
N LEU A 31 19.99 25.55 -13.41
CA LEU A 31 20.36 25.11 -12.06
C LEU A 31 19.17 24.49 -11.31
N TYR A 32 18.00 25.13 -11.37
CA TYR A 32 16.78 24.60 -10.72
C TYR A 32 16.35 23.25 -11.31
N ARG A 33 16.53 23.05 -12.61
CA ARG A 33 16.19 21.77 -13.27
C ARG A 33 17.19 20.66 -12.96
N THR A 34 18.47 20.96 -12.70
CA THR A 34 19.49 19.94 -12.40
C THR A 34 19.55 19.57 -10.92
N HIS A 35 19.39 20.52 -10.00
CA HIS A 35 19.62 20.26 -8.57
C HIS A 35 18.55 19.40 -7.88
N THR A 36 17.31 19.42 -8.35
CA THR A 36 16.21 18.66 -7.72
C THR A 36 16.42 17.15 -7.83
N TYR A 37 16.99 16.67 -8.94
CA TYR A 37 17.23 15.26 -9.17
C TYR A 37 18.37 14.70 -8.32
N GLU A 38 19.52 15.37 -8.32
CA GLU A 38 20.69 14.94 -7.52
C GLU A 38 20.35 14.87 -6.03
N TRP A 39 19.52 15.81 -5.56
CA TRP A 39 19.03 15.81 -4.19
C TRP A 39 18.14 14.60 -3.89
N GLN A 40 17.16 14.31 -4.75
CA GLN A 40 16.29 13.13 -4.62
C GLN A 40 17.10 11.83 -4.65
N GLN A 41 18.09 11.73 -5.53
CA GLN A 41 18.96 10.57 -5.62
C GLN A 41 19.77 10.38 -4.33
N SER A 42 20.32 11.45 -3.75
CA SER A 42 21.06 11.38 -2.48
C SER A 42 20.16 10.92 -1.33
N LEU A 43 18.92 11.43 -1.25
CA LEU A 43 17.95 11.03 -0.24
C LEU A 43 17.59 9.54 -0.38
N ALA A 44 17.25 9.08 -1.59
CA ALA A 44 16.90 7.68 -1.85
C ALA A 44 18.04 6.72 -1.48
N VAL A 45 19.29 7.10 -1.76
CA VAL A 45 20.48 6.32 -1.39
C VAL A 45 20.68 6.27 0.12
N GLU A 46 20.48 7.40 0.82
CA GLU A 46 20.59 7.44 2.28
C GLU A 46 19.52 6.60 2.97
N GLU A 47 18.26 6.69 2.50
CA GLU A 47 17.15 5.84 2.94
C GLU A 47 17.47 4.36 2.74
N ALA A 48 17.95 3.97 1.55
CA ALA A 48 18.33 2.60 1.25
C ALA A 48 19.43 2.07 2.19
N LYS A 49 20.45 2.87 2.46
CA LYS A 49 21.53 2.49 3.39
C LYS A 49 20.99 2.27 4.80
N ARG A 50 20.22 3.21 5.34
CA ARG A 50 19.62 3.09 6.69
C ARG A 50 18.66 1.90 6.76
N GLY A 51 17.89 1.67 5.71
CA GLY A 51 17.00 0.52 5.58
C GLY A 51 17.75 -0.81 5.62
N VAL A 52 18.85 -0.94 4.87
CA VAL A 52 19.70 -2.14 4.89
C VAL A 52 20.42 -2.32 6.21
N GLU A 53 20.94 -1.26 6.83
CA GLU A 53 21.57 -1.34 8.16
C GLU A 53 20.59 -1.86 9.23
N THR A 54 19.36 -1.34 9.20
CA THR A 54 18.27 -1.79 10.07
C THR A 54 17.94 -3.26 9.82
N MET A 55 17.76 -3.63 8.56
CA MET A 55 17.51 -5.00 8.12
C MET A 55 18.62 -5.96 8.57
N VAL A 56 19.88 -5.61 8.35
CA VAL A 56 21.05 -6.42 8.76
C VAL A 56 21.04 -6.62 10.28
N ARG A 57 20.81 -5.58 11.07
CA ARG A 57 20.78 -5.67 12.53
C ARG A 57 19.71 -6.65 12.99
N GLU A 58 18.48 -6.50 12.50
CA GLU A 58 17.34 -7.31 12.91
C GLU A 58 17.50 -8.77 12.47
N ILE A 59 17.96 -9.03 11.24
CA ILE A 59 18.18 -10.40 10.76
C ILE A 59 19.25 -11.12 11.59
N ARG A 60 20.26 -10.40 12.10
CA ARG A 60 21.27 -10.99 12.99
C ARG A 60 20.72 -11.42 14.34
N GLU A 61 19.59 -10.86 14.75
CA GLU A 61 18.90 -11.13 16.01
C GLU A 61 17.74 -12.13 15.83
N ALA A 62 17.60 -12.70 14.63
CA ALA A 62 16.57 -13.68 14.32
C ALA A 62 16.57 -14.85 15.32
N ARG A 63 15.41 -15.18 15.85
CA ARG A 63 15.19 -16.20 16.89
C ARG A 63 13.84 -16.89 16.69
N GLN A 64 13.54 -17.90 17.50
CA GLN A 64 12.27 -18.62 17.40
C GLN A 64 11.09 -17.69 17.72
N GLY A 65 9.98 -17.81 16.97
CA GLY A 65 8.74 -17.09 17.24
C GLY A 65 8.09 -17.51 18.56
N GLU A 66 7.24 -16.64 19.11
CA GLU A 66 6.49 -16.89 20.36
C GLU A 66 5.54 -18.09 20.25
N ASP A 67 5.06 -18.37 19.04
CA ASP A 67 4.21 -19.51 18.68
C ASP A 67 5.00 -20.82 18.44
N GLY A 68 6.32 -20.78 18.60
CA GLY A 68 7.22 -21.91 18.32
C GLY A 68 7.70 -21.98 16.88
N SER A 69 7.35 -21.02 16.03
CA SER A 69 7.80 -20.96 14.63
C SER A 69 9.32 -20.85 14.50
N TYR A 70 9.87 -21.49 13.46
CA TYR A 70 11.30 -21.43 13.16
C TYR A 70 11.76 -19.99 12.87
N PRO A 71 13.03 -19.64 13.13
CA PRO A 71 13.51 -18.27 12.94
C PRO A 71 13.30 -17.69 11.54
N ILE A 72 13.31 -18.52 10.49
CA ILE A 72 13.00 -18.10 9.12
C ILE A 72 11.71 -18.79 8.68
N GLU A 73 10.72 -18.00 8.28
CA GLU A 73 9.46 -18.47 7.70
C GLU A 73 9.54 -18.54 6.17
N LEU A 74 10.14 -17.53 5.53
CA LEU A 74 10.25 -17.43 4.08
C LEU A 74 11.59 -16.82 3.65
N ALA A 75 12.26 -17.48 2.68
CA ALA A 75 13.56 -17.08 2.14
C ALA A 75 13.53 -16.82 0.62
N GLY A 76 12.69 -15.88 0.19
CA GLY A 76 12.45 -15.57 -1.22
C GLY A 76 13.46 -14.58 -1.81
N ASP A 77 13.41 -14.38 -3.12
CA ASP A 77 14.37 -13.50 -3.81
C ASP A 77 14.09 -12.01 -3.55
N LYS A 78 12.81 -11.63 -3.36
CA LYS A 78 12.35 -10.24 -3.14
C LYS A 78 11.48 -10.10 -1.89
N GLU A 79 11.39 -11.18 -1.11
CA GLU A 79 10.59 -11.27 0.10
C GLU A 79 11.30 -12.16 1.09
N PHE A 80 11.52 -11.67 2.30
CA PHE A 80 12.15 -12.39 3.39
C PHE A 80 11.33 -12.22 4.67
N ILE A 81 10.98 -13.35 5.31
CA ILE A 81 10.16 -13.38 6.52
C ILE A 81 10.88 -14.18 7.59
N PHE A 82 11.04 -13.56 8.75
CA PHE A 82 11.75 -14.13 9.89
C PHE A 82 11.15 -13.59 11.20
N TYR A 83 11.56 -14.20 12.31
CA TYR A 83 11.12 -13.80 13.63
C TYR A 83 12.30 -13.20 14.40
N SER A 84 12.09 -12.05 15.03
CA SER A 84 13.13 -11.35 15.79
C SER A 84 12.49 -10.40 16.80
N ASP A 85 13.22 -10.13 17.87
CA ASP A 85 12.90 -9.09 18.85
C ASP A 85 13.52 -7.78 18.40
N ILE A 86 12.72 -6.96 17.73
CA ILE A 86 13.25 -5.77 17.06
C ILE A 86 13.28 -4.54 17.96
N ASP A 87 12.56 -4.55 19.08
CA ASP A 87 12.47 -3.46 20.04
C ASP A 87 13.13 -3.75 21.40
N GLY A 88 13.60 -4.98 21.62
CA GLY A 88 14.32 -5.39 22.81
C GLY A 88 13.43 -5.59 24.03
N ASP A 89 12.11 -5.75 23.85
CA ASP A 89 11.14 -5.93 24.93
C ASP A 89 11.06 -7.38 25.45
N GLY A 90 11.79 -8.31 24.81
CA GLY A 90 11.81 -9.72 25.16
C GLY A 90 10.72 -10.54 24.48
N LYS A 91 9.87 -9.94 23.66
CA LYS A 91 8.89 -10.63 22.80
C LYS A 91 9.42 -10.68 21.37
N THR A 92 8.96 -11.68 20.64
CA THR A 92 9.41 -11.92 19.27
C THR A 92 8.37 -11.44 18.28
N GLU A 93 8.72 -10.50 17.42
CA GLU A 93 7.91 -10.07 16.28
C GLU A 93 8.13 -10.96 15.07
N ARG A 94 7.11 -11.03 14.21
CA ARG A 94 7.24 -11.52 12.85
C ARG A 94 7.56 -10.34 11.94
N VAL A 95 8.72 -10.38 11.30
CA VAL A 95 9.25 -9.31 10.44
C VAL A 95 9.26 -9.78 9.00
N ARG A 96 8.76 -8.94 8.09
CA ARG A 96 8.68 -9.21 6.66
C ARG A 96 9.33 -8.07 5.87
N TYR A 97 10.40 -8.36 5.15
CA TYR A 97 10.97 -7.42 4.18
C TYR A 97 10.52 -7.80 2.78
N PHE A 98 9.99 -6.84 2.01
CA PHE A 98 9.49 -7.12 0.66
C PHE A 98 9.62 -5.91 -0.27
N LEU A 99 9.73 -6.18 -1.56
CA LEU A 99 9.65 -5.17 -2.63
C LEU A 99 8.23 -5.11 -3.18
N GLY A 100 7.55 -3.99 -2.99
CA GLY A 100 6.18 -3.84 -3.46
C GLY A 100 5.55 -2.53 -3.01
N GLU A 101 4.38 -2.24 -3.56
CA GLU A 101 3.57 -1.09 -3.19
C GLU A 101 2.24 -1.56 -2.59
N ILE A 102 1.70 -0.77 -1.66
CA ILE A 102 0.38 -1.04 -1.06
C ILE A 102 -0.57 -0.07 -1.72
N ASP A 103 -1.39 -0.61 -2.62
CA ASP A 103 -2.38 0.15 -3.37
C ASP A 103 -3.73 0.02 -2.66
N THR A 104 -4.33 1.17 -2.31
CA THR A 104 -5.67 1.22 -1.75
C THR A 104 -6.58 1.97 -2.71
N LYS A 105 -7.60 1.28 -3.22
CA LYS A 105 -8.56 1.82 -4.19
C LYS A 105 -9.98 1.70 -3.68
N THR A 106 -10.77 2.75 -3.90
CA THR A 106 -12.20 2.75 -3.59
C THR A 106 -13.02 2.76 -4.87
N TYR A 107 -13.96 1.83 -4.97
CA TYR A 107 -14.93 1.68 -6.05
C TYR A 107 -16.32 1.97 -5.50
N ILE A 108 -17.11 2.75 -6.23
CA ILE A 108 -18.46 3.12 -5.81
C ILE A 108 -19.45 2.63 -6.85
N GLN A 109 -20.48 1.91 -6.41
CA GLN A 109 -21.63 1.56 -7.23
C GLN A 109 -22.92 1.81 -6.46
N GLU A 110 -23.97 2.16 -7.20
CA GLU A 110 -25.28 2.45 -6.64
C GLU A 110 -26.35 1.68 -7.41
N CYS A 111 -27.38 1.22 -6.71
CA CYS A 111 -28.57 0.67 -7.34
C CYS A 111 -29.83 1.19 -6.64
N GLN A 112 -30.95 1.19 -7.37
CA GLN A 112 -32.25 1.64 -6.86
C GLN A 112 -33.38 0.75 -7.37
N SER A 113 -34.50 0.79 -6.66
CA SER A 113 -35.76 0.23 -7.11
C SER A 113 -36.91 1.22 -6.86
N SER A 114 -37.88 1.23 -7.77
CA SER A 114 -39.12 2.00 -7.65
C SER A 114 -40.33 1.08 -7.47
N GLN A 115 -40.11 -0.20 -7.17
CA GLN A 115 -41.16 -1.18 -6.90
C GLN A 115 -41.31 -1.38 -5.40
N ARG A 116 -42.55 -1.49 -4.91
CA ARG A 116 -42.84 -1.87 -3.54
C ARG A 116 -42.21 -3.24 -3.24
N GLY A 117 -41.39 -3.34 -2.20
CA GLY A 117 -40.63 -4.55 -1.88
C GLY A 117 -39.70 -5.03 -3.00
N GLY A 118 -39.23 -4.10 -3.84
CA GLY A 118 -38.38 -4.41 -4.98
C GLY A 118 -36.96 -4.82 -4.58
N SER A 119 -36.17 -5.16 -5.59
CA SER A 119 -34.76 -5.51 -5.44
C SER A 119 -33.87 -4.77 -6.45
N CYS A 120 -32.59 -4.64 -6.14
CA CYS A 120 -31.58 -4.17 -7.09
C CYS A 120 -30.23 -4.87 -6.82
N SER A 121 -29.33 -4.89 -7.79
CA SER A 121 -28.01 -5.54 -7.67
C SER A 121 -26.89 -4.75 -8.32
N VAL A 122 -25.67 -4.92 -7.82
CA VAL A 122 -24.43 -4.37 -8.39
C VAL A 122 -23.34 -5.45 -8.34
N SER A 123 -22.38 -5.37 -9.26
CA SER A 123 -21.28 -6.34 -9.34
C SER A 123 -19.96 -5.61 -9.47
N PHE A 124 -19.02 -5.88 -8.56
CA PHE A 124 -17.63 -5.44 -8.69
C PHE A 124 -16.84 -6.58 -9.30
N SER A 125 -16.08 -6.31 -10.36
CA SER A 125 -15.25 -7.31 -11.05
C SER A 125 -13.94 -6.70 -11.50
N ASN A 126 -12.89 -7.51 -11.60
CA ASN A 126 -11.57 -7.08 -12.10
C ASN A 126 -10.97 -5.92 -11.30
N PHE A 127 -11.18 -5.90 -9.99
CA PHE A 127 -10.66 -4.87 -9.08
C PHE A 127 -9.27 -5.21 -8.54
N LEU A 128 -8.83 -6.47 -8.62
CA LEU A 128 -7.50 -6.92 -8.20
C LEU A 128 -6.46 -6.76 -9.32
N ASN A 129 -5.34 -6.12 -8.97
CA ASN A 129 -4.12 -6.02 -9.79
C ASN A 129 -2.88 -6.57 -9.07
N GLY A 130 -3.06 -7.13 -7.87
CA GLY A 130 -2.00 -7.68 -7.04
C GLY A 130 -2.56 -8.65 -6.02
N ASN A 131 -1.80 -8.88 -4.95
CA ASN A 131 -2.20 -9.75 -3.86
C ASN A 131 -3.15 -9.02 -2.90
N LEU A 132 -4.39 -9.49 -2.77
CA LEU A 132 -5.38 -8.90 -1.88
C LEU A 132 -4.92 -8.98 -0.42
N LYS A 133 -4.97 -7.85 0.29
CA LYS A 133 -4.69 -7.78 1.74
C LYS A 133 -5.94 -7.56 2.56
N LYS A 134 -6.79 -6.64 2.13
CA LYS A 134 -8.02 -6.27 2.82
C LYS A 134 -9.07 -5.82 1.81
N ALA A 135 -10.32 -6.17 2.04
CA ALA A 135 -11.47 -5.62 1.33
C ALA A 135 -12.56 -5.25 2.34
N GLU A 136 -13.00 -4.00 2.29
CA GLU A 136 -14.10 -3.50 3.11
C GLU A 136 -15.18 -2.90 2.22
N VAL A 137 -16.44 -3.21 2.51
CA VAL A 137 -17.56 -2.55 1.85
C VAL A 137 -18.31 -1.71 2.87
N LYS A 138 -18.52 -0.45 2.52
CA LYS A 138 -19.41 0.46 3.25
C LYS A 138 -20.72 0.55 2.47
N ILE A 139 -21.81 0.21 3.14
CA ILE A 139 -23.15 0.17 2.56
C ILE A 139 -23.97 1.27 3.20
N SER A 140 -24.62 2.10 2.39
CA SER A 140 -25.55 3.11 2.86
C SER A 140 -26.84 3.06 2.04
N VAL A 141 -27.96 3.41 2.66
CA VAL A 141 -29.28 3.34 2.03
C VAL A 141 -30.02 4.67 2.15
N GLN A 142 -31.01 4.88 1.30
CA GLN A 142 -31.99 5.97 1.40
C GLN A 142 -33.28 5.53 0.74
N GLY A 143 -34.42 6.06 1.18
CA GLY A 143 -35.72 5.70 0.63
C GLY A 143 -36.83 5.92 1.65
N ASP A 144 -37.91 5.19 1.46
CA ASP A 144 -39.05 5.03 2.37
C ASP A 144 -38.68 4.01 3.44
N LEU A 145 -38.05 4.49 4.52
CA LEU A 145 -37.37 3.66 5.54
C LEU A 145 -37.61 4.16 6.97
N GLY A 146 -38.67 4.95 7.18
CA GLY A 146 -39.04 5.57 8.44
C GLY A 146 -39.88 4.69 9.35
N ALA A 147 -40.55 3.67 8.81
CA ALA A 147 -41.37 2.75 9.58
C ALA A 147 -40.57 1.54 10.11
N SER A 148 -41.03 0.94 11.22
CA SER A 148 -40.36 -0.20 11.85
C SER A 148 -40.38 -1.49 11.04
N ASN A 149 -41.26 -1.58 10.04
CA ASN A 149 -41.36 -2.69 9.12
C ASN A 149 -40.69 -2.40 7.77
N GLU A 150 -40.06 -1.24 7.60
CA GLU A 150 -39.34 -0.84 6.39
C GLU A 150 -37.84 -1.06 6.58
N TYR A 151 -37.31 -2.07 5.90
CA TYR A 151 -35.89 -2.39 5.93
C TYR A 151 -35.42 -2.95 4.61
N ILE A 152 -34.10 -3.01 4.45
CA ILE A 152 -33.44 -3.56 3.26
C ILE A 152 -32.49 -4.67 3.71
N ASP A 153 -32.71 -5.87 3.19
CA ASP A 153 -31.79 -6.99 3.31
C ASP A 153 -30.73 -6.90 2.22
N ILE A 154 -29.47 -6.97 2.62
CA ILE A 154 -28.32 -6.98 1.72
C ILE A 154 -27.77 -8.40 1.67
N TYR A 155 -27.52 -8.87 0.45
CA TYR A 155 -26.89 -10.14 0.18
C TYR A 155 -25.56 -9.91 -0.56
N LEU A 156 -24.57 -10.72 -0.21
CA LEU A 156 -23.29 -10.83 -0.90
C LEU A 156 -23.13 -12.26 -1.41
N ASP A 157 -22.94 -12.40 -2.72
CA ASP A 157 -22.80 -13.69 -3.42
C ASP A 157 -23.92 -14.68 -3.07
N GLY A 158 -25.15 -14.13 -2.94
CA GLY A 158 -26.36 -14.89 -2.61
C GLY A 158 -26.53 -15.24 -1.12
N LYS A 159 -25.60 -14.87 -0.23
CA LYS A 159 -25.72 -15.04 1.22
C LYS A 159 -26.17 -13.74 1.89
N ASN A 160 -27.07 -13.83 2.86
CA ASN A 160 -27.48 -12.64 3.61
C ASN A 160 -26.29 -12.09 4.40
N LEU A 161 -25.98 -10.81 4.19
CA LEU A 161 -24.90 -10.08 4.84
C LEU A 161 -25.42 -9.28 6.03
N THR A 162 -26.50 -8.52 5.85
CA THR A 162 -27.10 -7.69 6.91
C THR A 162 -28.51 -7.23 6.55
N THR A 163 -29.23 -6.74 7.55
CA THR A 163 -30.45 -5.95 7.36
C THR A 163 -30.19 -4.51 7.82
N ILE A 164 -30.51 -3.54 6.98
CA ILE A 164 -30.33 -2.11 7.25
C ILE A 164 -31.70 -1.44 7.48
N CYS A 165 -31.73 -0.43 8.36
CA CYS A 165 -32.90 0.40 8.66
C CYS A 165 -34.09 -0.27 9.38
N LYS A 166 -33.89 -1.39 10.10
CA LYS A 166 -34.94 -1.89 11.04
C LYS A 166 -35.41 -0.84 12.06
N SER A 167 -34.56 0.12 12.38
CA SER A 167 -34.88 1.31 13.18
C SER A 167 -33.88 2.43 12.88
N GLY A 168 -34.27 3.69 13.07
CA GLY A 168 -33.35 4.83 13.05
C GLY A 168 -33.09 5.43 11.67
N CYS A 169 -33.82 4.99 10.64
CA CYS A 169 -33.91 5.67 9.36
C CYS A 169 -35.22 6.46 9.29
N THR A 170 -35.33 7.33 8.29
CA THR A 170 -36.48 8.23 8.09
C THR A 170 -36.90 8.19 6.63
N ASP A 171 -38.13 8.60 6.34
CA ASP A 171 -38.63 8.66 4.97
C ASP A 171 -38.01 9.81 4.18
N CYS A 172 -37.59 9.49 2.96
CA CYS A 172 -37.08 10.43 1.96
C CYS A 172 -36.04 11.45 2.50
N PRO A 173 -34.98 11.00 3.20
CA PRO A 173 -34.08 11.89 3.95
C PRO A 173 -33.23 12.82 3.06
N GLY A 174 -33.18 12.57 1.74
CA GLY A 174 -32.27 13.25 0.81
C GLY A 174 -30.78 13.02 1.10
N SER A 175 -30.47 12.18 2.10
CA SER A 175 -29.13 11.87 2.60
C SER A 175 -29.01 10.38 2.88
N TRP A 176 -27.78 9.87 2.83
CA TRP A 176 -27.50 8.46 3.05
C TRP A 176 -27.60 8.11 4.55
N GLN A 177 -28.37 7.07 4.88
CA GLN A 177 -28.63 6.57 6.23
C GLN A 177 -28.25 5.09 6.37
N GLY A 178 -28.37 4.55 7.59
CA GLY A 178 -28.17 3.12 7.86
C GLY A 178 -26.78 2.60 7.52
N THR A 179 -25.76 3.46 7.62
CA THR A 179 -24.41 3.12 7.13
C THR A 179 -23.78 2.03 7.98
N GLN A 180 -23.38 0.94 7.34
CA GLN A 180 -22.67 -0.19 7.97
C GLN A 180 -21.43 -0.54 7.14
N VAL A 181 -20.36 -0.99 7.80
CA VAL A 181 -19.09 -1.39 7.17
C VAL A 181 -18.83 -2.86 7.46
N PHE A 182 -18.43 -3.61 6.44
CA PHE A 182 -18.18 -5.04 6.53
C PHE A 182 -16.83 -5.40 5.92
N ASP A 183 -16.13 -6.33 6.58
CA ASP A 183 -14.99 -7.02 5.99
C ASP A 183 -15.49 -8.07 5.00
N VAL A 184 -15.08 -7.94 3.74
CA VAL A 184 -15.42 -8.85 2.62
C VAL A 184 -14.16 -9.43 1.99
N THR A 185 -13.03 -9.43 2.71
CA THR A 185 -11.72 -9.89 2.20
C THR A 185 -11.75 -11.33 1.69
N SER A 186 -12.41 -12.23 2.42
CA SER A 186 -12.53 -13.63 2.01
C SER A 186 -13.36 -13.79 0.74
N ASN A 187 -14.47 -13.05 0.61
CA ASN A 187 -15.31 -13.05 -0.57
C ASN A 187 -14.59 -12.47 -1.79
N ALA A 188 -13.83 -11.39 -1.62
CA ALA A 188 -13.20 -10.66 -2.72
C ALA A 188 -12.01 -11.39 -3.38
N SER A 189 -11.64 -12.57 -2.87
CA SER A 189 -10.46 -13.34 -3.32
C SER A 189 -10.61 -13.90 -4.74
N ASP A 190 -11.84 -14.06 -5.24
CA ASP A 190 -12.13 -14.51 -6.60
C ASP A 190 -12.22 -13.37 -7.62
N ASN A 191 -11.87 -12.14 -7.20
CA ASN A 191 -11.92 -10.92 -8.02
C ASN A 191 -13.35 -10.56 -8.51
N LEU A 192 -14.37 -11.04 -7.80
CA LEU A 192 -15.78 -10.80 -8.09
C LEU A 192 -16.56 -10.60 -6.78
N LEU A 193 -17.43 -9.59 -6.73
CA LEU A 193 -18.38 -9.42 -5.62
C LEU A 193 -19.74 -9.06 -6.18
N ASN A 194 -20.74 -9.88 -5.89
CA ASN A 194 -22.11 -9.64 -6.34
C ASN A 194 -22.97 -9.24 -5.15
N PHE A 195 -23.38 -7.97 -5.12
CA PHE A 195 -24.30 -7.46 -4.12
C PHE A 195 -25.71 -7.43 -4.67
N SER A 196 -26.69 -7.84 -3.85
CA SER A 196 -28.09 -7.60 -4.12
C SER A 196 -28.79 -7.06 -2.88
N ALA A 197 -29.63 -6.06 -3.06
CA ALA A 197 -30.46 -5.47 -2.03
C ALA A 197 -31.93 -5.81 -2.30
N GLN A 198 -32.65 -6.23 -1.26
CA GLN A 198 -34.07 -6.55 -1.30
C GLN A 198 -34.78 -5.78 -0.20
N ALA A 199 -35.77 -4.97 -0.57
CA ALA A 199 -36.56 -4.24 0.40
C ALA A 199 -37.72 -5.08 0.92
N SER A 200 -38.10 -4.87 2.18
CA SER A 200 -39.33 -5.42 2.75
C SER A 200 -40.56 -4.94 1.95
N SER A 201 -41.67 -5.68 2.03
CA SER A 201 -42.91 -5.32 1.33
C SER A 201 -43.56 -3.99 1.79
N ALA A 202 -43.07 -3.43 2.92
CA ALA A 202 -43.54 -2.15 3.45
C ALA A 202 -42.91 -0.97 2.70
N VAL A 203 -41.66 -1.11 2.26
CA VAL A 203 -40.94 -0.07 1.51
C VAL A 203 -41.63 0.13 0.18
N ASP A 204 -42.24 1.30 -0.02
CA ASP A 204 -43.04 1.58 -1.18
C ASP A 204 -42.55 2.83 -1.93
N PRO A 205 -43.08 3.12 -3.14
CA PRO A 205 -42.63 4.25 -3.96
C PRO A 205 -43.16 5.61 -3.46
N SER A 206 -43.14 5.86 -2.15
CA SER A 206 -43.56 7.13 -1.54
C SER A 206 -42.58 8.28 -1.84
N CYS A 207 -41.30 7.95 -1.95
CA CYS A 207 -40.23 8.83 -2.42
C CYS A 207 -40.04 8.69 -3.96
N PRO A 208 -39.18 9.51 -4.62
CA PRO A 208 -38.89 9.36 -6.06
C PRO A 208 -38.41 7.96 -6.50
N PHE A 209 -37.98 7.16 -5.54
CA PHE A 209 -37.64 5.74 -5.62
C PHE A 209 -38.11 5.08 -4.32
N SER A 210 -38.40 3.78 -4.32
CA SER A 210 -38.74 3.07 -3.08
C SER A 210 -37.52 2.98 -2.18
N PHE A 211 -36.38 2.60 -2.75
CA PHE A 211 -35.09 2.70 -2.07
C PHE A 211 -33.95 2.83 -3.07
N LYS A 212 -32.82 3.30 -2.55
CA LYS A 212 -31.53 3.36 -3.22
C LYS A 212 -30.44 2.90 -2.25
N VAL A 213 -29.48 2.14 -2.74
CA VAL A 213 -28.34 1.63 -1.99
C VAL A 213 -27.06 2.06 -2.67
N LYS A 214 -26.08 2.47 -1.87
CA LYS A 214 -24.72 2.76 -2.30
C LYS A 214 -23.77 1.78 -1.63
N PHE A 215 -22.91 1.20 -2.45
CA PHE A 215 -21.83 0.31 -2.07
C PHE A 215 -20.50 1.01 -2.37
N GLU A 216 -19.73 1.30 -1.32
CA GLU A 216 -18.38 1.84 -1.42
C GLU A 216 -17.40 0.72 -1.03
N LEU A 217 -16.82 0.05 -2.03
CA LEU A 217 -15.84 -1.03 -1.85
C LEU A 217 -14.44 -0.44 -1.80
N THR A 218 -13.75 -0.59 -0.68
CA THR A 218 -12.34 -0.23 -0.51
C THR A 218 -11.49 -1.49 -0.49
N ILE A 219 -10.59 -1.61 -1.45
CA ILE A 219 -9.64 -2.72 -1.56
C ILE A 219 -8.24 -2.20 -1.23
N THR A 220 -7.53 -2.92 -0.38
CA THR A 220 -6.09 -2.78 -0.15
C THR A 220 -5.39 -4.02 -0.68
N GLN A 221 -4.43 -3.82 -1.57
CA GLN A 221 -3.69 -4.88 -2.24
C GLN A 221 -2.19 -4.56 -2.29
N GLU A 222 -1.38 -5.60 -2.31
CA GLU A 222 0.07 -5.52 -2.51
C GLU A 222 0.37 -5.80 -3.98
N ILE A 223 0.92 -4.79 -4.68
CA ILE A 223 1.32 -4.88 -6.08
C ILE A 223 2.84 -4.82 -6.21
N GLN A 224 3.38 -5.24 -7.35
CA GLN A 224 4.78 -4.99 -7.65
C GLN A 224 5.03 -3.48 -7.70
N GLY A 225 6.11 -3.04 -7.08
CA GLY A 225 6.43 -1.62 -6.92
C GLY A 225 7.92 -1.38 -6.75
N GLN A 226 8.28 -0.13 -6.50
CA GLN A 226 9.68 0.31 -6.34
C GLN A 226 10.01 0.73 -4.91
N GLU A 227 9.19 0.32 -3.95
CA GLU A 227 9.39 0.61 -2.54
C GLU A 227 9.84 -0.66 -1.81
N LEU A 228 10.97 -0.57 -1.11
CA LEU A 228 11.35 -1.59 -0.14
C LEU A 228 10.63 -1.30 1.18
N LYS A 229 9.88 -2.28 1.65
CA LYS A 229 9.05 -2.16 2.86
C LYS A 229 9.42 -3.18 3.92
N LYS A 230 9.07 -2.82 5.15
CA LYS A 230 9.12 -3.68 6.34
C LYS A 230 7.70 -3.82 6.89
N GLY A 231 7.21 -5.05 6.97
CA GLY A 231 6.02 -5.44 7.73
C GLY A 231 6.42 -5.96 9.11
N VAL A 232 5.67 -5.58 10.14
CA VAL A 232 5.86 -6.06 11.52
C VAL A 232 4.53 -6.56 12.07
N ILE A 233 4.52 -7.75 12.65
CA ILE A 233 3.37 -8.28 13.39
C ILE A 233 3.83 -8.67 14.79
N LYS A 234 3.19 -8.11 15.81
CA LYS A 234 3.36 -8.53 17.21
C LYS A 234 2.48 -9.75 17.48
N ALA A 235 3.01 -10.70 18.24
CA ALA A 235 2.23 -11.85 18.69
C ALA A 235 1.08 -11.40 19.61
N THR A 236 -0.10 -11.98 19.43
CA THR A 236 -1.28 -11.70 20.27
C THR A 236 -1.95 -13.00 20.71
N GLY A 237 -2.66 -12.95 21.85
CA GLY A 237 -3.44 -14.08 22.38
C GLY A 237 -2.65 -15.10 23.20
N PHE A 238 -3.39 -16.09 23.73
CA PHE A 238 -2.87 -17.28 24.43
C PHE A 238 -3.64 -18.51 23.90
N PRO A 239 -3.02 -19.42 23.11
CA PRO A 239 -1.62 -19.41 22.68
C PRO A 239 -1.28 -18.20 21.77
N PRO A 240 0.00 -17.78 21.73
CA PRO A 240 0.44 -16.66 20.91
C PRO A 240 0.24 -16.95 19.42
N ASN A 241 -0.18 -15.93 18.67
CA ASN A 241 -0.41 -16.02 17.23
C ASN A 241 -0.06 -14.68 16.53
N TYR A 242 0.43 -14.78 15.29
CA TYR A 242 0.78 -13.65 14.43
C TYR A 242 -0.31 -13.40 13.38
N LEU A 243 -1.27 -12.53 13.72
CA LEU A 243 -2.40 -12.19 12.87
C LEU A 243 -1.97 -11.24 11.74
N LYS A 244 -2.19 -11.64 10.47
CA LYS A 244 -1.77 -10.88 9.28
C LYS A 244 -2.50 -9.54 9.15
N GLU A 245 -3.72 -9.45 9.66
CA GLU A 245 -4.49 -8.21 9.72
C GLU A 245 -3.86 -7.13 10.62
N ASN A 246 -2.94 -7.52 11.52
CA ASN A 246 -2.21 -6.61 12.40
C ASN A 246 -0.83 -6.22 11.83
N GLU A 247 -0.57 -6.47 10.55
CA GLU A 247 0.71 -6.12 9.92
C GLU A 247 0.86 -4.59 9.78
N GLU A 248 1.81 -4.03 10.52
CA GLU A 248 2.22 -2.63 10.38
C GLU A 248 3.31 -2.51 9.31
N ILE A 249 3.07 -1.68 8.29
CA ILE A 249 3.95 -1.54 7.12
C ILE A 249 4.69 -0.20 7.16
N PHE A 250 6.01 -0.27 7.06
CA PHE A 250 6.92 0.86 7.01
C PHE A 250 7.66 0.89 5.67
N VAL A 251 7.74 2.07 5.04
CA VAL A 251 8.58 2.27 3.85
C VAL A 251 10.00 2.55 4.30
N LEU A 252 10.96 1.74 3.85
CA LEU A 252 12.37 1.90 4.19
C LEU A 252 13.13 2.70 3.14
N SER A 253 12.78 2.48 1.87
CA SER A 253 13.46 3.11 0.75
C SER A 253 12.54 3.14 -0.47
N SER A 254 12.54 4.27 -1.14
CA SER A 254 11.87 4.47 -2.42
C SER A 254 12.86 4.26 -3.59
N TYR A 255 12.32 4.10 -4.80
CA TYR A 255 13.11 4.00 -6.04
C TYR A 255 14.03 2.77 -6.12
N VAL A 256 13.64 1.67 -5.46
CA VAL A 256 14.32 0.38 -5.54
C VAL A 256 13.91 -0.32 -6.84
N ARG A 257 14.90 -0.56 -7.72
CA ARG A 257 14.71 -1.10 -9.07
C ARG A 257 15.43 -2.43 -9.27
N ASN A 258 15.32 -3.31 -8.27
CA ASN A 258 15.90 -4.65 -8.34
C ASN A 258 15.21 -5.51 -9.42
N SER A 259 15.87 -5.59 -10.58
CA SER A 259 15.72 -6.71 -11.50
C SER A 259 16.31 -8.01 -10.90
N PRO A 260 17.57 -8.03 -10.41
CA PRO A 260 18.12 -9.20 -9.71
C PRO A 260 17.47 -9.41 -8.33
N PRO A 261 17.65 -10.59 -7.70
CA PRO A 261 17.24 -10.84 -6.32
C PRO A 261 17.75 -9.77 -5.36
N ILE A 262 16.92 -9.40 -4.40
CA ILE A 262 17.34 -8.61 -3.24
C ILE A 262 18.07 -9.50 -2.24
N PHE A 263 17.57 -10.72 -2.05
CA PHE A 263 18.12 -11.67 -1.11
C PHE A 263 18.73 -12.85 -1.85
N GLU A 264 20.01 -13.12 -1.58
CA GLU A 264 20.70 -14.33 -2.01
C GLU A 264 21.21 -15.10 -0.80
N TYR A 265 21.12 -16.42 -0.86
CA TYR A 265 21.31 -17.31 0.28
C TYR A 265 22.53 -18.20 0.06
N TYR A 266 23.36 -18.36 1.09
CA TYR A 266 24.60 -19.12 1.02
C TYR A 266 24.76 -20.02 2.26
N ASP A 267 25.32 -21.21 2.03
CA ASP A 267 25.70 -22.13 3.10
C ASP A 267 26.96 -21.64 3.85
N GLY A 268 27.38 -22.39 4.88
CA GLY A 268 28.59 -22.07 5.66
C GLY A 268 29.91 -22.19 4.88
N ASN A 269 29.89 -22.79 3.69
CA ASN A 269 31.04 -22.95 2.81
C ASN A 269 31.07 -21.88 1.69
N GLY A 270 30.05 -21.03 1.62
CA GLY A 270 29.91 -19.99 0.59
C GLY A 270 29.25 -20.48 -0.71
N ASN A 271 28.66 -21.67 -0.74
CA ASN A 271 27.90 -22.14 -1.89
C ASN A 271 26.52 -21.48 -1.90
N LYS A 272 26.09 -20.99 -3.07
CA LYS A 272 24.76 -20.41 -3.24
C LYS A 272 23.69 -21.50 -3.12
N ILE A 273 22.64 -21.21 -2.35
CA ILE A 273 21.49 -22.10 -2.15
C ILE A 273 20.33 -21.55 -2.99
N GLU A 274 20.01 -22.23 -4.09
CA GLU A 274 18.89 -21.84 -4.93
C GLU A 274 17.60 -22.60 -4.58
N GLU A 275 17.73 -23.81 -4.05
CA GLU A 275 16.62 -24.73 -3.82
C GLU A 275 15.85 -24.44 -2.52
N TYR A 276 14.53 -24.60 -2.59
CA TYR A 276 13.66 -24.66 -1.43
C TYR A 276 13.34 -26.12 -1.07
N PRO A 277 13.29 -26.49 0.23
CA PRO A 277 13.34 -25.64 1.42
C PRO A 277 14.76 -25.39 1.98
N ALA A 278 15.83 -25.77 1.28
CA ALA A 278 17.21 -25.66 1.77
C ALA A 278 17.58 -24.23 2.21
N ARG A 279 17.06 -23.20 1.53
CA ARG A 279 17.21 -21.78 1.94
C ARG A 279 16.74 -21.46 3.36
N LEU A 280 15.78 -22.20 3.91
CA LEU A 280 15.29 -21.96 5.27
C LEU A 280 16.22 -22.56 6.34
N LYS A 281 16.87 -23.68 6.02
CA LYS A 281 17.60 -24.50 6.99
C LYS A 281 19.11 -24.31 6.91
N ASP A 282 19.64 -24.28 5.69
CA ASP A 282 21.07 -24.41 5.42
C ASP A 282 21.75 -23.05 5.24
N THR A 283 20.98 -21.96 5.10
CA THR A 283 21.49 -20.59 5.01
C THR A 283 22.27 -20.23 6.26
N LYS A 284 23.53 -19.84 6.09
CA LYS A 284 24.37 -19.25 7.15
C LYS A 284 24.76 -17.81 6.85
N VAL A 285 24.86 -17.48 5.55
CA VAL A 285 25.14 -16.13 5.07
C VAL A 285 24.04 -15.72 4.10
N MET A 286 23.56 -14.50 4.25
CA MET A 286 22.63 -13.88 3.32
C MET A 286 23.27 -12.63 2.73
N LYS A 287 23.27 -12.51 1.40
CA LYS A 287 23.62 -11.28 0.70
C LYS A 287 22.35 -10.48 0.47
N ILE A 288 22.38 -9.20 0.86
CA ILE A 288 21.37 -8.21 0.55
C ILE A 288 21.94 -7.34 -0.57
N PHE A 289 21.24 -7.29 -1.70
CA PHE A 289 21.61 -6.53 -2.88
C PHE A 289 20.50 -5.56 -3.25
N LEU A 290 20.72 -4.26 -3.14
CA LEU A 290 19.76 -3.24 -3.55
C LEU A 290 20.30 -2.40 -4.70
N VAL A 291 19.42 -2.13 -5.67
CA VAL A 291 19.65 -1.23 -6.79
C VAL A 291 18.69 -0.05 -6.64
N VAL A 292 19.22 1.16 -6.48
CA VAL A 292 18.45 2.38 -6.26
C VAL A 292 18.68 3.35 -7.41
N ASN A 293 17.61 3.77 -8.06
CA ASN A 293 17.69 4.74 -9.15
C ASN A 293 16.39 5.56 -9.27
N VAL A 294 16.49 6.86 -9.03
CA VAL A 294 15.36 7.79 -9.14
C VAL A 294 14.88 7.91 -10.60
N ASP A 295 15.79 8.10 -11.56
CA ASP A 295 15.47 8.23 -12.99
C ASP A 295 16.46 7.45 -13.88
N PRO A 296 16.10 6.24 -14.37
CA PRO A 296 16.93 5.45 -15.27
C PRO A 296 17.29 6.13 -16.59
N GLN A 297 16.54 7.16 -17.00
CA GLN A 297 16.78 7.89 -18.25
C GLN A 297 17.79 9.03 -18.07
N ARG A 298 18.27 9.29 -16.85
CA ARG A 298 19.22 10.35 -16.54
C ARG A 298 20.44 9.81 -15.80
N PRO A 299 21.67 10.13 -16.25
CA PRO A 299 22.86 9.94 -15.43
C PRO A 299 22.72 10.64 -14.05
N PRO A 300 23.40 10.16 -12.99
CA PRO A 300 24.40 9.09 -12.99
C PRO A 300 23.79 7.68 -13.03
N THR A 301 24.65 6.67 -13.22
CA THR A 301 24.30 5.24 -13.20
C THR A 301 23.67 4.82 -11.86
N GLU A 302 22.93 3.71 -11.91
CA GLU A 302 22.27 3.07 -10.76
C GLU A 302 23.20 2.97 -9.54
N TYR A 303 22.67 3.28 -8.36
CA TYR A 303 23.40 3.05 -7.12
C TYR A 303 23.19 1.60 -6.65
N GLN A 304 24.27 0.85 -6.50
CA GLN A 304 24.24 -0.52 -6.02
C GLN A 304 24.77 -0.59 -4.59
N LEU A 305 23.98 -1.21 -3.71
CA LEU A 305 24.30 -1.44 -2.32
C LEU A 305 24.36 -2.94 -2.07
N GLU A 306 25.50 -3.42 -1.58
CA GLU A 306 25.67 -4.80 -1.17
C GLU A 306 25.97 -4.88 0.33
N SER A 307 25.32 -5.81 1.02
CA SER A 307 25.60 -6.10 2.43
C SER A 307 25.52 -7.61 2.68
N PHE A 308 26.30 -8.10 3.64
CA PHE A 308 26.31 -9.51 4.03
C PHE A 308 25.88 -9.66 5.48
N VAL A 309 24.99 -10.62 5.71
CA VAL A 309 24.44 -10.94 7.03
C VAL A 309 24.83 -12.36 7.40
N PHE A 310 25.47 -12.52 8.55
CA PHE A 310 25.76 -13.83 9.13
C PHE A 310 24.68 -14.17 10.16
N LEU A 311 23.93 -15.25 9.92
CA LEU A 311 22.84 -15.67 10.81
C LEU A 311 23.42 -16.42 12.01
N ARG A 312 23.16 -15.91 13.22
CA ARG A 312 23.78 -16.41 14.46
C ARG A 312 23.11 -17.67 15.03
N ASN A 313 21.83 -17.90 14.73
CA ASN A 313 20.97 -18.80 15.50
C ASN A 313 20.45 -20.03 14.74
N LEU A 314 20.91 -20.27 13.51
CA LEU A 314 20.54 -21.48 12.78
C LEU A 314 21.52 -22.59 13.17
N LYS A 315 21.15 -23.45 14.13
CA LYS A 315 21.87 -24.70 14.42
C LYS A 315 21.36 -25.81 13.52
#